data_AF-A0A7L1XK99-F1
#
_entry.id   AF-A0A7L1XK99-F1
#
_cell.length_a   1.000
_cell.length_b   1.000
_cell.length_c   1.000
_cell.angle_alpha   90.00
_cell.angle_beta   90.00
_cell.angle_gamma   90.00
#
_symmetry.space_group_name_H-M   'P 1'
#
loop_
_entity.id
_entity.type
_entity.pdbx_description
1 polymer ?
#
loop_
_entity_poly.entity_id
_entity_poly.type
_entity_poly.pdbx_seq_one_letter_code
_entity_poly.pdbx_strand_id
1 'polypeptide(L)'
;FFVLFFSTHDELQTLDVDDAFFSTPEDIAARALKPQGGVSFIRTFKKQEEDQAVNLPANLNELVNNATYVQSPDNLVWKFFYDLKGSTEYPFQGGVFQWARYRINGTGLNEKEKIFSESLNKHEDTLTLATLRIFSNGLGQPHFHFNANEMGFVISGCGQVGVILSGVTSNFNIGIGDVIFFPVGTQHYIKSVCDEDLVVVLAYSTGNQLETLRMNDYFHGTADHILAQLFFKNQEEFQKFPRAFK
;
A
#
# COMPACT_ATOMS: atom_id res chain seq x y z
N PHE A 1 -14.75 5.55 4.10
CA PHE A 1 -14.56 4.65 2.96
C PHE A 1 -13.43 3.67 3.31
N PHE A 2 -13.46 2.45 2.79
CA PHE A 2 -12.37 1.47 2.95
C PHE A 2 -11.62 1.38 1.63
N VAL A 3 -10.30 1.24 1.69
CA VAL A 3 -9.45 0.93 0.54
C VAL A 3 -8.86 -0.44 0.81
N LEU A 4 -9.09 -1.38 -0.10
CA LEU A 4 -8.59 -2.75 -0.01
C LEU A 4 -7.67 -3.01 -1.18
N PHE A 5 -6.49 -3.56 -0.90
CA PHE A 5 -5.55 -3.98 -1.92
C PHE A 5 -5.52 -5.51 -1.95
N PHE A 6 -5.60 -6.08 -3.14
CA PHE A 6 -5.50 -7.51 -3.36
C PHE A 6 -4.36 -7.79 -4.32
N SER A 7 -3.69 -8.90 -4.06
CA SER A 7 -2.61 -9.44 -4.88
C SER A 7 -3.04 -10.85 -5.26
N THR A 8 -3.19 -11.09 -6.55
CA THR A 8 -3.61 -12.39 -7.10
C THR A 8 -3.22 -12.43 -8.57
N HIS A 9 -2.85 -13.63 -9.03
CA HIS A 9 -2.65 -13.90 -10.47
C HIS A 9 -3.98 -14.27 -11.16
N ASP A 10 -4.99 -14.67 -10.37
CA ASP A 10 -6.33 -15.04 -10.81
C ASP A 10 -7.37 -13.98 -10.41
N GLU A 11 -8.62 -14.15 -10.85
CA GLU A 11 -9.73 -13.31 -10.42
C GLU A 11 -9.93 -13.38 -8.89
N LEU A 12 -10.06 -12.21 -8.25
CA LEU A 12 -10.42 -12.14 -6.84
C LEU A 12 -11.86 -12.62 -6.66
N GLN A 13 -12.02 -13.79 -6.04
CA GLN A 13 -13.33 -14.30 -5.66
C GLN A 13 -13.65 -13.90 -4.22
N THR A 14 -14.62 -13.01 -4.05
CA THR A 14 -15.21 -12.69 -2.75
C THR A 14 -16.56 -13.39 -2.63
N LEU A 15 -16.70 -14.25 -1.64
CA LEU A 15 -17.99 -14.83 -1.26
C LEU A 15 -18.45 -14.15 0.01
N ASP A 16 -19.65 -13.58 -0.01
CA ASP A 16 -20.30 -13.14 1.21
C ASP A 16 -20.66 -14.36 2.08
N VAL A 17 -20.85 -14.13 3.37
CA VAL A 17 -21.13 -15.21 4.35
C VAL A 17 -22.35 -16.04 3.92
N ASP A 18 -23.38 -15.38 3.38
CA ASP A 18 -24.57 -16.05 2.90
C ASP A 18 -24.27 -16.92 1.68
N ASP A 19 -23.50 -16.42 0.71
CA ASP A 19 -23.08 -17.20 -0.45
C ASP A 19 -22.21 -18.39 -0.05
N ALA A 20 -21.29 -18.23 0.89
CA ALA A 20 -20.48 -19.33 1.43
C ALA A 20 -21.35 -20.36 2.16
N PHE A 21 -22.32 -19.93 2.97
CA PHE A 21 -23.21 -20.82 3.71
C PHE A 21 -24.12 -21.62 2.77
N PHE A 22 -24.77 -20.96 1.82
CA PHE A 22 -25.74 -21.61 0.91
C PHE A 22 -25.09 -22.38 -0.25
N SER A 23 -23.80 -22.14 -0.55
CA SER A 23 -23.01 -23.00 -1.46
C SER A 23 -22.42 -24.23 -0.77
N THR A 24 -22.35 -24.25 0.58
CA THR A 24 -21.86 -25.39 1.35
C THR A 24 -22.92 -26.49 1.41
N PRO A 25 -22.60 -27.76 1.07
CA PRO A 25 -23.53 -28.88 1.23
C PRO A 25 -24.08 -29.00 2.66
N GLU A 26 -25.38 -29.24 2.80
CA GLU A 26 -26.09 -29.21 4.09
C GLU A 26 -25.51 -30.18 5.13
N ASP A 27 -25.01 -31.33 4.68
CA ASP A 27 -24.39 -32.35 5.53
C ASP A 27 -23.03 -31.91 6.06
N ILE A 28 -22.26 -31.16 5.26
CA ILE A 28 -21.00 -30.53 5.68
C ILE A 28 -21.28 -29.40 6.68
N ALA A 29 -22.24 -28.51 6.35
CA ALA A 29 -22.63 -27.40 7.23
C ALA A 29 -23.14 -27.91 8.60
N ALA A 30 -23.97 -28.95 8.62
CA ALA A 30 -24.46 -29.56 9.86
C ALA A 30 -23.35 -30.17 10.71
N ARG A 31 -22.31 -30.76 10.10
CA ARG A 31 -21.16 -31.31 10.83
C ARG A 31 -20.25 -30.22 11.40
N ALA A 32 -20.06 -29.13 10.66
CA ALA A 32 -19.23 -28.00 11.08
C ALA A 32 -19.87 -27.21 12.22
N LEU A 33 -21.13 -26.81 12.04
CA LEU A 33 -21.84 -25.93 12.98
C LEU A 33 -22.46 -26.69 14.17
N LYS A 34 -22.66 -28.00 14.03
CA LYS A 34 -23.28 -28.89 15.04
C LYS A 34 -24.58 -28.32 15.64
N PRO A 35 -25.53 -27.82 14.82
CA PRO A 35 -26.75 -27.24 15.35
C PRO A 35 -27.64 -28.31 16.01
N GLN A 36 -28.43 -27.90 17.00
CA GLN A 36 -29.50 -28.76 17.52
C GLN A 36 -30.50 -29.06 16.39
N GLY A 37 -30.72 -30.35 16.09
CA GLY A 37 -31.55 -30.80 14.97
C GLY A 37 -30.79 -31.12 13.67
N GLY A 38 -29.48 -30.90 13.62
CA GLY A 38 -28.61 -31.34 12.51
C GLY A 38 -29.04 -30.78 11.14
N VAL A 39 -29.00 -31.63 10.10
CA VAL A 39 -29.37 -31.26 8.72
C VAL A 39 -30.81 -30.73 8.64
N SER A 40 -31.74 -31.28 9.45
CA SER A 40 -33.13 -30.82 9.47
C SER A 40 -33.27 -29.37 9.92
N PHE A 41 -32.38 -28.90 10.80
CA PHE A 41 -32.32 -27.49 11.19
C PHE A 41 -31.73 -26.63 10.07
N ILE A 42 -30.65 -27.08 9.41
CA ILE A 42 -30.06 -26.35 8.28
C ILE A 42 -31.08 -26.11 7.15
N ARG A 43 -31.93 -27.10 6.86
CA ARG A 43 -33.00 -27.01 5.85
C ARG A 43 -34.08 -25.97 6.15
N THR A 44 -34.15 -25.47 7.38
CA THR A 44 -35.09 -24.40 7.73
C THR A 44 -34.60 -23.02 7.30
N PHE A 45 -33.29 -22.85 7.08
CA PHE A 45 -32.75 -21.62 6.54
C PHE A 45 -33.18 -21.45 5.08
N LYS A 46 -33.58 -20.23 4.73
CA LYS A 46 -33.88 -19.84 3.36
C LYS A 46 -32.87 -18.79 2.95
N LYS A 47 -32.30 -18.95 1.75
CA LYS A 47 -31.56 -17.86 1.12
C LYS A 47 -32.53 -16.71 0.92
N GLN A 48 -32.19 -15.53 1.41
CA GLN A 48 -33.01 -14.34 1.20
C GLN A 48 -33.01 -13.99 -0.30
N GLU A 49 -34.15 -13.51 -0.82
CA GLU A 49 -34.28 -13.19 -2.25
C GLU A 49 -33.59 -11.87 -2.62
N GLU A 50 -33.34 -11.00 -1.64
CA GLU A 50 -32.56 -9.77 -1.78
C GLU A 50 -31.32 -9.85 -0.89
N ASP A 51 -30.19 -9.32 -1.37
CA ASP A 51 -29.00 -9.06 -0.55
C ASP A 51 -29.39 -8.09 0.55
N GLN A 52 -29.84 -8.65 1.69
CA GLN A 52 -30.06 -7.84 2.87
C GLN A 52 -28.68 -7.43 3.35
N ALA A 53 -28.37 -6.14 3.15
CA ALA A 53 -27.30 -5.46 3.85
C ALA A 53 -27.31 -5.99 5.29
N VAL A 54 -26.18 -6.58 5.70
CA VAL A 54 -25.86 -7.16 7.01
C VAL A 54 -26.81 -6.60 8.08
N ASN A 55 -27.40 -7.44 8.94
CA ASN A 55 -28.18 -6.96 10.09
C ASN A 55 -27.27 -6.11 11.01
N LEU A 56 -27.12 -4.84 10.67
CA LEU A 56 -26.25 -3.91 11.34
C LEU A 56 -26.93 -3.56 12.67
N PRO A 57 -26.22 -3.66 13.80
CA PRO A 57 -26.81 -3.33 15.08
C PRO A 57 -27.27 -1.87 15.06
N ALA A 58 -28.36 -1.54 15.77
CA ALA A 58 -28.95 -0.19 15.75
C ALA A 58 -27.96 0.91 16.19
N ASN A 59 -26.94 0.54 16.96
CA ASN A 59 -25.84 1.40 17.38
C ASN A 59 -24.63 1.33 16.43
N LEU A 60 -24.73 0.82 15.21
CA LEU A 60 -23.59 0.71 14.29
C LEU A 60 -22.91 2.06 14.09
N ASN A 61 -23.68 3.13 13.91
CA ASN A 61 -23.11 4.46 13.72
C ASN A 61 -22.27 4.90 14.93
N GLU A 62 -22.66 4.51 16.13
CA GLU A 62 -21.89 4.76 17.35
C GLU A 62 -20.67 3.81 17.44
N LEU A 63 -20.83 2.53 17.12
CA LEU A 63 -19.73 1.56 17.05
C LEU A 63 -18.68 1.92 16.00
N VAL A 64 -19.07 2.53 14.88
CA VAL A 64 -18.16 2.95 13.81
C VAL A 64 -17.43 4.23 14.17
N ASN A 65 -18.11 5.21 14.76
CA ASN A 65 -17.51 6.52 15.06
C ASN A 65 -16.80 6.59 16.42
N ASN A 66 -17.25 5.80 17.41
CA ASN A 66 -16.74 5.82 18.79
C ASN A 66 -16.14 4.47 19.23
N ALA A 67 -15.79 3.61 18.26
CA ALA A 67 -15.07 2.38 18.55
C ALA A 67 -13.77 2.68 19.31
N THR A 68 -13.71 2.23 20.56
CA THR A 68 -12.49 2.25 21.36
C THR A 68 -11.98 0.83 21.48
N TYR A 69 -10.92 0.52 20.72
CA TYR A 69 -10.28 -0.78 20.77
C TYR A 69 -9.12 -0.73 21.75
N VAL A 70 -9.17 -1.56 22.78
CA VAL A 70 -8.01 -1.82 23.64
C VAL A 70 -7.04 -2.65 22.82
N GLN A 71 -5.79 -2.18 22.64
CA GLN A 71 -4.77 -2.98 21.97
C GLN A 71 -4.54 -4.26 22.76
N SER A 72 -4.47 -5.40 22.06
CA SER A 72 -4.16 -6.68 22.70
C SER A 72 -2.82 -6.58 23.43
N PRO A 73 -2.70 -7.13 24.66
CA PRO A 73 -1.42 -7.23 25.35
C PRO A 73 -0.49 -8.26 24.67
N ASP A 74 -1.01 -9.09 23.76
CA ASP A 74 -0.22 -10.08 23.03
C ASP A 74 0.55 -9.45 21.86
N ASN A 75 1.87 -9.46 21.97
CA ASN A 75 2.76 -8.94 20.93
C ASN A 75 2.67 -9.71 19.60
N LEU A 76 2.14 -10.94 19.57
CA LEU A 76 1.94 -11.69 18.34
C LEU A 76 0.89 -11.05 17.42
N VAL A 77 0.03 -10.16 17.94
CA VAL A 77 -0.94 -9.40 17.14
C VAL A 77 -0.24 -8.52 16.10
N TRP A 78 0.97 -8.03 16.37
CA TRP A 78 1.76 -7.23 15.41
C TRP A 78 2.21 -8.02 14.18
N LYS A 79 1.99 -9.34 14.12
CA LYS A 79 2.13 -10.12 12.88
C LYS A 79 1.07 -9.76 11.83
N PHE A 80 -0.07 -9.24 12.27
CA PHE A 80 -1.25 -8.98 11.43
C PHE A 80 -1.61 -7.50 11.36
N PHE A 81 -1.17 -6.71 12.34
CA PHE A 81 -1.47 -5.29 12.43
C PHE A 81 -0.22 -4.44 12.31
N TYR A 82 -0.34 -3.32 11.60
CA TYR A 82 0.68 -2.29 11.53
C TYR A 82 0.11 -0.95 11.99
N ASP A 83 0.69 -0.36 13.04
CA ASP A 83 0.33 0.99 13.48
C ASP A 83 1.03 2.02 12.61
N LEU A 84 0.42 2.36 11.47
CA LEU A 84 1.00 3.31 10.54
C LEU A 84 1.13 4.71 11.17
N LYS A 85 0.17 5.14 11.99
CA LYS A 85 0.17 6.45 12.64
C LYS A 85 1.35 6.59 13.63
N GLY A 86 1.64 5.54 14.38
CA GLY A 86 2.77 5.47 15.29
C GLY A 86 4.10 5.05 14.65
N SER A 87 4.11 4.72 13.35
CA SER A 87 5.29 4.24 12.66
C SER A 87 6.29 5.34 12.31
N THR A 88 7.54 4.94 12.12
CA THR A 88 8.64 5.85 11.79
C THR A 88 8.36 6.63 10.50
N GLU A 89 8.49 7.97 10.55
CA GLU A 89 8.48 8.83 9.37
C GLU A 89 9.85 8.84 8.67
N TYR A 90 9.84 8.70 7.34
CA TYR A 90 11.02 8.72 6.48
C TYR A 90 10.95 9.95 5.56
N PRO A 91 11.47 11.11 5.99
CA PRO A 91 11.40 12.34 5.21
C PRO A 91 12.32 12.32 3.98
N PHE A 92 11.89 13.02 2.94
CA PHE A 92 12.70 13.41 1.80
C PHE A 92 12.43 14.90 1.50
N GLN A 93 13.19 15.50 0.58
CA GLN A 93 13.13 16.95 0.33
C GLN A 93 11.72 17.49 0.02
N GLY A 94 10.86 16.68 -0.61
CA GLY A 94 9.51 17.07 -1.02
C GLY A 94 8.37 16.45 -0.22
N GLY A 95 8.64 15.72 0.86
CA GLY A 95 7.59 14.99 1.56
C GLY A 95 8.09 13.97 2.58
N VAL A 96 7.21 13.04 2.94
CA VAL A 96 7.44 11.99 3.94
C VAL A 96 6.79 10.68 3.51
N PHE A 97 7.49 9.57 3.75
CA PHE A 97 6.90 8.24 3.71
C PHE A 97 6.71 7.68 5.12
N GLN A 98 5.65 6.91 5.32
CA GLN A 98 5.57 5.91 6.39
C GLN A 98 5.32 4.55 5.75
N TRP A 99 6.09 3.54 6.17
CA TRP A 99 6.16 2.25 5.48
C TRP A 99 5.61 1.15 6.36
N ALA A 100 4.80 0.27 5.80
CA ALA A 100 4.48 -1.06 6.32
C ALA A 100 5.10 -2.09 5.37
N ARG A 101 6.35 -2.51 5.65
CA ARG A 101 7.22 -3.22 4.70
C ARG A 101 8.10 -4.26 5.36
N TYR A 102 8.65 -5.17 4.56
CA TYR A 102 9.79 -5.98 4.96
C TYR A 102 11.13 -5.25 4.81
N ARG A 103 12.06 -5.51 5.73
CA ARG A 103 13.48 -5.08 5.67
C ARG A 103 14.39 -6.23 6.07
N ILE A 104 15.34 -6.60 5.20
CA ILE A 104 16.21 -7.78 5.36
C ILE A 104 16.90 -7.84 6.74
N ASN A 105 17.37 -6.69 7.23
CA ASN A 105 18.06 -6.60 8.53
C ASN A 105 17.26 -5.86 9.61
N GLY A 106 15.97 -5.60 9.37
CA GLY A 106 15.13 -4.80 10.26
C GLY A 106 15.66 -3.38 10.53
N THR A 107 16.56 -2.87 9.68
CA THR A 107 17.19 -1.56 9.86
C THR A 107 16.14 -0.44 9.74
N GLY A 108 16.08 0.40 10.77
CA GLY A 108 15.11 1.49 10.88
C GLY A 108 13.75 1.06 11.45
N LEU A 109 13.59 -0.21 11.84
CA LEU A 109 12.35 -0.73 12.40
C LEU A 109 12.44 -0.84 13.93
N ASN A 110 11.39 -0.44 14.63
CA ASN A 110 11.18 -0.73 16.05
C ASN A 110 10.76 -2.20 16.27
N GLU A 111 10.62 -2.62 17.53
CA GLU A 111 10.32 -4.02 17.87
C GLU A 111 9.02 -4.54 17.24
N LYS A 112 7.94 -3.75 17.27
CA LYS A 112 6.65 -4.13 16.68
C LYS A 112 6.71 -4.17 15.15
N GLU A 113 7.39 -3.18 14.56
CA GLU A 113 7.59 -3.10 13.12
C GLU A 113 8.41 -4.29 12.60
N LYS A 114 9.39 -4.79 13.38
CA LYS A 114 10.14 -6.00 13.05
C LYS A 114 9.26 -7.25 13.00
N ILE A 115 8.36 -7.42 13.97
CA ILE A 115 7.41 -8.56 14.00
C ILE A 115 6.55 -8.55 12.74
N PHE A 116 6.00 -7.39 12.36
CA PHE A 116 5.21 -7.24 11.14
C PHE A 116 6.04 -7.48 9.87
N SER A 117 7.23 -6.87 9.80
CA SER A 117 8.18 -7.03 8.69
C SER A 117 8.50 -8.51 8.44
N GLU A 118 8.86 -9.27 9.48
CA GLU A 118 9.13 -10.70 9.36
C GLU A 118 7.88 -11.52 8.99
N SER A 119 6.71 -11.10 9.44
CA SER A 119 5.44 -11.74 9.07
C SER A 119 5.17 -11.60 7.58
N LEU A 120 5.28 -10.39 7.02
CA LEU A 120 5.09 -10.12 5.60
C LEU A 120 5.93 -11.04 4.70
N ASN A 121 7.20 -11.23 5.07
CA ASN A 121 8.14 -12.01 4.26
C ASN A 121 7.96 -13.55 4.39
N LYS A 122 7.22 -14.02 5.39
CA LYS A 122 6.91 -15.45 5.57
C LYS A 122 5.71 -15.92 4.74
N HIS A 123 5.00 -14.99 4.10
CA HIS A 123 3.84 -15.27 3.26
C HIS A 123 4.17 -14.94 1.81
N GLU A 124 3.75 -15.82 0.90
CA GLU A 124 3.83 -15.57 -0.53
C GLU A 124 2.81 -14.48 -0.94
N ASP A 125 3.09 -13.79 -2.05
CA ASP A 125 2.18 -12.82 -2.68
C ASP A 125 1.66 -11.69 -1.77
N THR A 126 2.45 -11.29 -0.76
CA THR A 126 2.12 -10.14 0.09
C THR A 126 2.44 -8.81 -0.58
N LEU A 127 1.82 -7.76 -0.04
CA LEU A 127 2.05 -6.38 -0.47
C LEU A 127 2.89 -5.63 0.55
N THR A 128 3.80 -4.80 0.05
CA THR A 128 4.39 -3.72 0.83
C THR A 128 3.48 -2.51 0.71
N LEU A 129 3.12 -1.88 1.82
CA LEU A 129 2.25 -0.70 1.83
C LEU A 129 3.00 0.54 2.35
N ALA A 130 2.56 1.72 1.93
CA ALA A 130 3.05 2.98 2.47
C ALA A 130 1.98 4.07 2.42
N THR A 131 2.10 5.06 3.28
CA THR A 131 1.56 6.40 3.00
C THR A 131 2.67 7.27 2.47
N LEU A 132 2.37 7.99 1.39
CA LEU A 132 3.19 9.03 0.82
C LEU A 132 2.48 10.36 1.01
N ARG A 133 3.08 11.26 1.78
CA ARG A 133 2.69 12.66 1.86
C ARG A 133 3.70 13.48 1.09
N ILE A 134 3.30 14.07 -0.03
CA ILE A 134 4.09 15.06 -0.77
C ILE A 134 3.61 16.43 -0.30
N PHE A 135 4.53 17.24 0.22
CA PHE A 135 4.20 18.58 0.70
C PHE A 135 3.64 19.44 -0.44
N SER A 136 2.86 20.47 -0.10
CA SER A 136 2.44 21.52 -1.04
C SER A 136 3.60 21.96 -1.94
N ASN A 137 3.37 21.92 -3.26
CA ASN A 137 4.37 22.18 -4.32
C ASN A 137 5.64 21.27 -4.31
N GLY A 138 5.65 20.23 -3.47
CA GLY A 138 6.71 19.25 -3.35
C GLY A 138 6.75 18.26 -4.52
N LEU A 139 7.89 17.59 -4.67
CA LEU A 139 8.16 16.61 -5.71
C LEU A 139 8.69 15.32 -5.11
N GLY A 140 7.97 14.23 -5.32
CA GLY A 140 8.54 12.88 -5.33
C GLY A 140 9.40 12.73 -6.57
N GLN A 141 10.72 12.69 -6.38
CA GLN A 141 11.68 12.66 -7.49
C GLN A 141 11.42 11.51 -8.46
N PRO A 142 11.88 11.59 -9.72
CA PRO A 142 11.77 10.47 -10.63
C PRO A 142 12.42 9.20 -10.06
N HIS A 143 11.69 8.08 -10.09
CA HIS A 143 12.19 6.77 -9.70
C HIS A 143 11.50 5.62 -10.45
N PHE A 144 12.01 4.40 -10.29
CA PHE A 144 11.31 3.17 -10.63
C PHE A 144 11.64 2.06 -9.62
N HIS A 145 10.88 0.97 -9.66
CA HIS A 145 11.06 -0.21 -8.82
C HIS A 145 11.56 -1.40 -9.66
N PHE A 146 12.57 -2.11 -9.15
CA PHE A 146 13.14 -3.28 -9.82
C PHE A 146 12.33 -4.55 -9.65
N ASN A 147 11.60 -4.66 -8.53
CA ASN A 147 11.00 -5.90 -8.08
C ASN A 147 9.51 -5.77 -7.69
N ALA A 148 8.85 -4.67 -8.03
CA ALA A 148 7.44 -4.47 -7.71
C ALA A 148 6.72 -3.57 -8.72
N ASN A 149 5.47 -3.92 -9.03
CA ASN A 149 4.52 -2.95 -9.54
C ASN A 149 4.11 -2.03 -8.39
N GLU A 150 3.76 -0.79 -8.70
CA GLU A 150 3.27 0.19 -7.74
C GLU A 150 1.84 0.59 -8.11
N MET A 151 0.97 0.63 -7.11
CA MET A 151 -0.38 1.16 -7.21
C MET A 151 -0.57 2.23 -6.14
N GLY A 152 -1.24 3.32 -6.48
CA GLY A 152 -1.55 4.39 -5.53
C GLY A 152 -3.01 4.80 -5.57
N PHE A 153 -3.57 5.13 -4.42
CA PHE A 153 -4.90 5.72 -4.27
C PHE A 153 -4.78 7.08 -3.57
N VAL A 154 -5.27 8.14 -4.21
CA VAL A 154 -5.20 9.50 -3.66
C VAL A 154 -6.30 9.70 -2.62
N ILE A 155 -5.93 9.97 -1.38
CA ILE A 155 -6.87 10.16 -0.27
C ILE A 155 -7.07 11.64 0.11
N SER A 156 -6.14 12.52 -0.28
CA SER A 156 -6.21 13.96 -0.01
C SER A 156 -5.32 14.72 -0.98
N GLY A 157 -5.67 15.96 -1.28
CA GLY A 157 -4.88 16.82 -2.16
C GLY A 157 -5.05 16.52 -3.65
N CYS A 158 -4.15 17.12 -4.42
CA CYS A 158 -4.12 17.03 -5.86
C CYS A 158 -2.67 17.05 -6.34
N GLY A 159 -2.43 16.40 -7.46
CA GLY A 159 -1.09 16.20 -7.98
C GLY A 159 -1.02 16.15 -9.49
N GLN A 160 0.20 16.03 -9.96
CA GLN A 160 0.53 15.65 -11.33
C GLN A 160 1.50 14.49 -11.29
N VAL A 161 1.20 13.47 -12.06
CA VAL A 161 2.07 12.34 -12.32
C VAL A 161 2.71 12.52 -13.68
N GLY A 162 4.00 12.22 -13.77
CA GLY A 162 4.68 12.08 -15.05
C GLY A 162 5.25 10.68 -15.20
N VAL A 163 5.01 10.05 -16.35
CA VAL A 163 5.57 8.75 -16.73
C VAL A 163 6.52 8.95 -17.90
N ILE A 164 7.74 8.41 -17.77
CA ILE A 164 8.81 8.54 -18.75
C ILE A 164 8.86 7.25 -19.58
N LEU A 165 8.41 7.34 -20.84
CA LEU A 165 8.32 6.24 -21.80
C LEU A 165 9.26 6.52 -22.96
N SER A 166 10.29 5.69 -23.19
CA SER A 166 11.17 5.70 -24.37
C SER A 166 11.43 7.08 -25.01
N GLY A 167 11.84 8.07 -24.21
CA GLY A 167 12.19 9.43 -24.67
C GLY A 167 11.06 10.47 -24.67
N VAL A 168 9.84 10.09 -24.29
CA VAL A 168 8.68 10.99 -24.12
C VAL A 168 8.19 10.93 -22.68
N THR A 169 7.88 12.08 -22.12
CA THR A 169 7.21 12.19 -20.81
C THR A 169 5.72 12.47 -21.03
N SER A 170 4.87 11.62 -20.46
CA SER A 170 3.42 11.84 -20.43
C SER A 170 3.00 12.29 -19.05
N ASN A 171 2.31 13.43 -18.96
CA ASN A 171 1.87 14.02 -17.70
C ASN A 171 0.36 14.03 -17.60
N PHE A 172 -0.17 13.71 -16.42
CA PHE A 172 -1.59 13.78 -16.12
C PHE A 172 -1.83 14.25 -14.69
N ASN A 173 -2.91 14.99 -14.48
CA ASN A 173 -3.30 15.44 -13.15
C ASN A 173 -4.05 14.31 -12.42
N ILE A 174 -3.90 14.29 -11.10
CA ILE A 174 -4.57 13.34 -10.20
C ILE A 174 -5.20 14.11 -9.03
N GLY A 175 -6.29 13.60 -8.49
CA GLY A 175 -6.99 14.13 -7.33
C GLY A 175 -7.62 13.02 -6.49
N ILE A 176 -8.32 13.41 -5.42
CA ILE A 176 -8.95 12.48 -4.48
C ILE A 176 -9.82 11.45 -5.22
N GLY A 177 -9.59 10.18 -4.94
CA GLY A 177 -10.30 9.07 -5.57
C GLY A 177 -9.63 8.48 -6.80
N ASP A 178 -8.63 9.16 -7.38
CA ASP A 178 -7.88 8.62 -8.52
C ASP A 178 -6.94 7.48 -8.08
N VAL A 179 -6.79 6.52 -8.98
CA VAL A 179 -5.87 5.39 -8.87
C VAL A 179 -4.76 5.55 -9.90
N ILE A 180 -3.52 5.36 -9.46
CA ILE A 180 -2.33 5.30 -10.33
C ILE A 180 -1.76 3.89 -10.31
N PHE A 181 -1.19 3.45 -11.43
CA PHE A 181 -0.54 2.16 -11.54
C PHE A 181 0.72 2.28 -12.41
N PHE A 182 1.84 1.78 -11.88
CA PHE A 182 3.13 1.75 -12.55
C PHE A 182 3.64 0.30 -12.58
N PRO A 183 3.74 -0.31 -13.78
CA PRO A 183 4.43 -1.59 -13.92
C PRO A 183 5.88 -1.54 -13.44
N VAL A 184 6.44 -2.67 -13.02
CA VAL A 184 7.87 -2.83 -12.72
C VAL A 184 8.74 -2.14 -13.78
N GLY A 185 9.75 -1.38 -13.36
CA GLY A 185 10.66 -0.67 -14.25
C GLY A 185 10.10 0.61 -14.91
N THR A 186 8.85 0.98 -14.62
CA THR A 186 8.26 2.23 -15.15
C THR A 186 8.83 3.44 -14.42
N GLN A 187 9.64 4.22 -15.12
CA GLN A 187 10.19 5.47 -14.60
C GLN A 187 9.08 6.53 -14.48
N HIS A 188 8.83 7.03 -13.28
CA HIS A 188 7.75 7.99 -13.02
C HIS A 188 8.11 8.98 -11.91
N TYR A 189 7.34 10.06 -11.78
CA TYR A 189 7.40 11.03 -10.68
C TYR A 189 6.00 11.45 -10.25
N ILE A 190 5.88 11.97 -9.02
CA ILE A 190 4.62 12.50 -8.49
C ILE A 190 4.90 13.86 -7.86
N LYS A 191 4.12 14.88 -8.23
CA LYS A 191 4.27 16.25 -7.74
C LYS A 191 2.95 16.74 -7.16
N SER A 192 2.97 17.41 -6.01
CA SER A 192 1.81 18.19 -5.56
C SER A 192 1.67 19.45 -6.42
N VAL A 193 0.43 19.76 -6.82
CA VAL A 193 0.12 20.94 -7.66
C VAL A 193 -0.92 21.89 -7.05
N CYS A 194 -1.35 21.63 -5.81
CA CYS A 194 -2.18 22.54 -5.01
C CYS A 194 -1.46 23.04 -3.77
N ASP A 195 -2.13 23.96 -3.08
CA ASP A 195 -1.65 24.58 -1.85
C ASP A 195 -1.67 23.64 -0.64
N GLU A 196 -2.35 22.50 -0.73
CA GLU A 196 -2.38 21.45 0.29
C GLU A 196 -1.46 20.27 -0.03
N ASP A 197 -1.13 19.49 1.01
CA ASP A 197 -0.33 18.28 0.86
C ASP A 197 -1.11 17.21 0.08
N LEU A 198 -0.43 16.58 -0.88
CA LEU A 198 -0.92 15.40 -1.57
C LEU A 198 -0.64 14.16 -0.72
N VAL A 199 -1.69 13.40 -0.40
CA VAL A 199 -1.56 12.16 0.37
C VAL A 199 -2.06 10.98 -0.44
N VAL A 200 -1.18 9.99 -0.61
CA VAL A 200 -1.43 8.79 -1.41
C VAL A 200 -1.17 7.56 -0.54
N VAL A 201 -2.08 6.59 -0.59
CA VAL A 201 -1.83 5.24 -0.07
C VAL A 201 -1.26 4.42 -1.20
N LEU A 202 -0.07 3.86 -0.98
CA LEU A 202 0.69 3.11 -1.98
C LEU A 202 0.74 1.63 -1.61
N ALA A 203 0.65 0.79 -2.63
CA ALA A 203 0.83 -0.64 -2.55
C ALA A 203 1.85 -1.10 -3.59
N TYR A 204 2.76 -1.96 -3.16
CA TYR A 204 3.81 -2.52 -3.99
C TYR A 204 3.68 -4.04 -4.01
N SER A 205 3.72 -4.63 -5.20
CA SER A 205 3.58 -6.08 -5.40
C SER A 205 4.83 -6.88 -5.00
N THR A 206 5.30 -6.70 -3.77
CA THR A 206 6.43 -7.43 -3.20
C THR A 206 6.28 -7.63 -1.69
N GLY A 207 6.45 -8.87 -1.25
CA GLY A 207 6.67 -9.25 0.15
C GLY A 207 8.14 -9.22 0.58
N ASN A 208 9.04 -8.92 -0.35
CA ASN A 208 10.46 -8.77 -0.10
C ASN A 208 10.83 -7.27 0.03
N GLN A 209 12.09 -6.98 0.32
CA GLN A 209 12.56 -5.61 0.46
C GLN A 209 12.38 -4.89 -0.88
N LEU A 210 11.62 -3.79 -0.87
CA LEU A 210 11.39 -2.97 -2.05
C LEU A 210 12.71 -2.40 -2.57
N GLU A 211 13.00 -2.65 -3.84
CA GLU A 211 14.20 -2.17 -4.52
C GLU A 211 13.82 -1.01 -5.45
N THR A 212 14.24 0.20 -5.09
CA THR A 212 13.93 1.43 -5.80
C THR A 212 15.21 2.06 -6.32
N LEU A 213 15.23 2.45 -7.60
CA LEU A 213 16.26 3.30 -8.16
C LEU A 213 15.71 4.73 -8.28
N ARG A 214 16.30 5.67 -7.54
CA ARG A 214 15.89 7.09 -7.58
C ARG A 214 16.85 7.89 -8.43
N MET A 215 16.37 8.98 -9.02
CA MET A 215 17.17 9.86 -9.88
C MET A 215 18.52 10.27 -9.24
N ASN A 216 18.52 10.64 -7.95
CA ASN A 216 19.76 10.98 -7.26
C ASN A 216 20.76 9.81 -7.18
N ASP A 217 20.29 8.57 -7.09
CA ASP A 217 21.16 7.39 -7.04
C ASP A 217 21.92 7.20 -8.35
N TYR A 218 21.33 7.52 -9.51
CA TYR A 218 22.03 7.50 -10.80
C TYR A 218 23.13 8.56 -10.85
N PHE A 219 22.82 9.78 -10.43
CA PHE A 219 23.77 10.89 -10.45
C PHE A 219 24.95 10.62 -9.52
N HIS A 220 24.72 10.06 -8.33
CA HIS A 220 25.81 9.70 -7.42
C HIS A 220 26.51 8.38 -7.78
N GLY A 221 25.86 7.49 -8.53
CA GLY A 221 26.43 6.25 -9.05
C GLY A 221 27.28 6.42 -10.30
N THR A 222 27.17 7.56 -10.99
CA THR A 222 27.92 7.88 -12.20
C THR A 222 29.04 8.85 -11.86
N ALA A 223 30.26 8.59 -12.35
CA ALA A 223 31.38 9.50 -12.10
C ALA A 223 31.10 10.90 -12.69
N ASP A 224 31.37 11.96 -11.91
CA ASP A 224 31.02 13.33 -12.29
C ASP A 224 31.55 13.74 -13.68
N HIS A 225 32.74 13.26 -14.08
CA HIS A 225 33.32 13.59 -15.40
C HIS A 225 32.54 12.96 -16.57
N ILE A 226 31.91 11.80 -16.36
CA ILE A 226 31.01 11.19 -17.35
C ILE A 226 29.72 12.00 -17.45
N LEU A 227 29.15 12.42 -16.31
CA LEU A 227 27.97 13.29 -16.30
C LEU A 227 28.25 14.64 -16.98
N ALA A 228 29.40 15.24 -16.70
CA ALA A 228 29.86 16.46 -17.37
C ALA A 228 29.90 16.31 -18.89
N GLN A 229 30.41 15.19 -19.39
CA GLN A 229 30.44 14.88 -20.82
C GLN A 229 29.03 14.65 -21.41
N LEU A 230 28.18 13.89 -20.71
CA LEU A 230 26.82 13.56 -21.19
C LEU A 230 25.90 14.79 -21.26
N PHE A 231 25.98 15.67 -20.27
CA PHE A 231 25.09 16.83 -20.16
C PHE A 231 25.72 18.14 -20.67
N PHE A 232 26.98 18.11 -21.10
CA PHE A 232 27.74 19.28 -21.53
C PHE A 232 27.79 20.38 -20.45
N LYS A 233 28.12 19.99 -19.21
CA LYS A 233 28.17 20.86 -18.02
C LYS A 233 29.50 20.74 -17.27
N ASN A 234 29.78 21.68 -16.37
CA ASN A 234 30.98 21.61 -15.52
C ASN A 234 30.85 20.49 -14.48
N GLN A 235 31.95 19.79 -14.19
CA GLN A 235 31.97 18.68 -13.23
C GLN A 235 31.48 19.10 -11.83
N GLU A 236 31.86 20.30 -11.39
CA GLU A 236 31.48 20.87 -10.09
C GLU A 236 29.97 21.05 -9.91
N GLU A 237 29.19 21.09 -10.99
CA GLU A 237 27.73 21.17 -10.90
C GLU A 237 27.14 19.88 -10.33
N PHE A 238 27.73 18.71 -10.64
CA PHE A 238 27.21 17.42 -10.21
C PHE A 238 27.47 17.13 -8.73
N GLN A 239 28.45 17.80 -8.14
CA GLN A 239 28.75 17.69 -6.71
C GLN A 239 27.68 18.36 -5.83
N LYS A 240 26.83 19.21 -6.42
CA LYS A 240 25.75 19.93 -5.72
C LYS A 240 24.46 19.11 -5.60
N PHE A 241 24.35 17.96 -6.28
CA PHE A 241 23.15 17.13 -6.18
C PHE A 241 22.99 16.61 -4.75
N PRO A 242 21.78 16.71 -4.15
CA PRO A 242 21.53 16.18 -2.82
C PRO A 242 21.85 14.68 -2.75
N ARG A 243 22.53 14.25 -1.70
CA ARG A 243 22.71 12.82 -1.42
C ARG A 243 21.47 12.26 -0.73
N ALA A 244 21.15 11.00 -1.00
CA ALA A 244 20.10 10.32 -0.26
C ALA A 244 20.43 10.31 1.24
N PHE A 245 19.43 10.61 2.07
CA PHE A 245 19.51 10.34 3.50
C PHE A 245 19.56 8.81 3.68
N LYS A 246 20.64 8.31 4.30
CA LYS A 246 20.83 6.88 4.57
C LYS A 246 20.00 6.41 5.74
#